data_AF-A0A1Z4QMJ9-F1
#
_entry.id   AF-A0A1Z4QMJ9-F1
#
_cell.length_a   1.000
_cell.length_b   1.000
_cell.length_c   1.000
_cell.angle_alpha   90.00
_cell.angle_beta   90.00
_cell.angle_gamma   90.00
#
_symmetry.space_group_name_H-M   'P 1'
#
loop_
_entity.id
_entity.type
_entity.pdbx_description
1 polymer ?
#
loop_
_entity_poly.entity_id
_entity_poly.type
_entity_poly.pdbx_seq_one_letter_code
_entity_poly.pdbx_strand_id
1 'polypeptide(L)'
;MKIKLDNNTPTYLATLFTFLLREGITPDQLMIGIIRLATDTNDQQGINSSVGCLRCLLGPTPIDASAEGITEFIAALGTDSITALMALDALCIACYTCGLLDAANIVWISYLGLKATTRRSAK
;
A
#
# COMPACT_ATOMS: atom_id res chain seq x y z
N MET A 1 -13.89 7.98 -10.90
CA MET A 1 -12.93 8.34 -9.83
C MET A 1 -11.83 9.18 -10.46
N LYS A 2 -11.57 10.42 -10.02
CA LYS A 2 -10.40 11.20 -10.47
C LYS A 2 -9.26 10.89 -9.51
N ILE A 3 -8.54 9.80 -9.74
CA ILE A 3 -7.39 9.42 -8.90
C ILE A 3 -6.19 10.27 -9.34
N LYS A 4 -5.60 10.98 -8.39
CA LYS A 4 -4.33 11.67 -8.54
C LYS A 4 -3.50 11.36 -7.32
N LEU A 5 -2.19 11.19 -7.51
CA LEU A 5 -1.25 11.02 -6.42
C LEU A 5 -1.37 12.19 -5.45
N ASP A 6 -1.27 11.91 -4.16
CA ASP A 6 -1.02 12.92 -3.14
C ASP A 6 0.30 13.64 -3.46
N ASN A 7 0.40 14.92 -3.13
CA ASN A 7 1.51 15.79 -3.51
C ASN A 7 2.87 15.31 -2.97
N ASN A 8 2.84 14.42 -1.97
CA ASN A 8 4.03 13.88 -1.31
C ASN A 8 4.44 12.49 -1.86
N THR A 9 3.64 11.88 -2.75
CA THR A 9 3.94 10.54 -3.29
C THR A 9 4.82 10.65 -4.55
N PRO A 10 6.03 10.06 -4.55
CA PRO A 10 6.88 10.07 -5.73
C PRO A 10 6.22 9.39 -6.93
N THR A 11 6.19 10.06 -8.08
CA THR A 11 5.54 9.55 -9.31
C THR A 11 6.17 8.25 -9.83
N TYR A 12 7.47 8.02 -9.53
CA TYR A 12 8.14 6.80 -9.93
C TYR A 12 7.53 5.55 -9.28
N LEU A 13 6.98 5.65 -8.06
CA LEU A 13 6.35 4.51 -7.37
C LEU A 13 5.12 3.99 -8.11
N ALA A 14 4.27 4.89 -8.61
CA ALA A 14 3.10 4.50 -9.38
C ALA A 14 3.51 3.81 -10.70
N THR A 15 4.59 4.29 -11.33
CA THR A 15 5.14 3.69 -12.55
C THR A 15 5.70 2.30 -12.27
N LEU A 16 6.47 2.15 -11.18
CA LEU A 16 7.04 0.90 -10.72
C LEU A 16 5.95 -0.13 -10.39
N PHE A 17 4.93 0.24 -9.60
CA PHE A 17 3.85 -0.68 -9.27
C PHE A 17 3.01 -1.04 -10.51
N THR A 18 2.81 -0.11 -11.44
CA THR A 18 2.17 -0.42 -12.72
C THR A 18 2.96 -1.46 -13.50
N PHE A 19 4.30 -1.37 -13.51
CA PHE A 19 5.17 -2.36 -14.13
C PHE A 19 5.01 -3.73 -13.44
N LEU A 20 5.12 -3.79 -12.11
CA LEU A 20 4.98 -5.05 -11.35
C LEU A 20 3.61 -5.73 -11.58
N LEU A 21 2.53 -4.95 -11.63
CA LEU A 21 1.18 -5.48 -11.92
C LEU A 21 1.09 -6.08 -13.33
N ARG A 22 1.78 -5.49 -14.32
CA ARG A 22 1.81 -6.00 -15.70
C ARG A 22 2.67 -7.25 -15.84
N GLU A 23 3.71 -7.39 -15.03
CA GLU A 23 4.56 -8.59 -14.95
C GLU A 23 3.89 -9.72 -14.16
N GLY A 24 2.67 -9.52 -13.65
CA GLY A 24 1.86 -10.58 -13.03
C GLY A 24 1.90 -10.61 -11.50
N ILE A 25 2.58 -9.66 -10.85
CA ILE A 25 2.47 -9.49 -9.39
C ILE A 25 1.08 -8.98 -9.07
N THR A 26 0.39 -9.62 -8.13
CA THR A 26 -0.99 -9.22 -7.81
C THR A 26 -1.02 -8.01 -6.86
N PRO A 27 -2.10 -7.21 -6.87
CA PRO A 27 -2.29 -6.14 -5.90
C PRO A 27 -2.18 -6.62 -4.45
N ASP A 28 -2.69 -7.82 -4.16
CA ASP A 28 -2.65 -8.41 -2.81
C ASP A 28 -1.21 -8.67 -2.35
N GLN A 29 -0.35 -9.17 -3.23
CA GLN A 29 1.07 -9.38 -2.96
C GLN A 29 1.79 -8.07 -2.63
N LEU A 30 1.48 -7.01 -3.38
CA LEU A 30 2.01 -5.66 -3.10
C LEU A 30 1.47 -5.12 -1.77
N MET A 31 0.17 -5.31 -1.48
CA MET A 31 -0.41 -4.88 -0.19
C MET A 31 0.22 -5.57 1.01
N ILE A 32 0.54 -6.88 0.93
CA ILE A 32 1.23 -7.61 2.00
C ILE A 32 2.59 -6.95 2.30
N GLY A 33 3.36 -6.62 1.26
CA GLY A 33 4.63 -5.90 1.42
C GLY A 33 4.44 -4.52 2.07
N ILE A 34 3.41 -3.77 1.66
CA ILE A 34 3.12 -2.44 2.22
C ILE A 34 2.73 -2.52 3.71
N ILE A 35 2.02 -3.58 4.12
CA ILE A 35 1.70 -3.81 5.54
C ILE A 35 2.95 -4.08 6.35
N ARG A 36 3.89 -4.86 5.81
CA ARG A 36 5.17 -5.11 6.47
C ARG A 36 5.99 -3.84 6.58
N LEU A 37 6.06 -3.05 5.51
CA LEU A 37 6.68 -1.71 5.52
C LEU A 37 6.09 -0.82 6.61
N ALA A 38 4.76 -0.76 6.76
CA ALA A 38 4.12 -0.01 7.85
C ALA A 38 4.59 -0.52 9.22
N THR A 39 4.60 -1.84 9.42
CA THR A 39 4.99 -2.48 10.69
C THR A 39 6.46 -2.20 11.05
N ASP A 40 7.36 -2.27 10.08
CA ASP A 40 8.82 -2.12 10.29
C ASP A 40 9.24 -0.66 10.51
N THR A 41 8.50 0.29 9.93
CA THR A 41 8.81 1.73 10.03
C THR A 41 8.27 2.41 11.30
N ASN A 42 7.67 1.64 12.23
CA ASN A 42 7.08 2.17 13.47
C ASN A 42 6.13 3.36 13.23
N ASP A 43 5.32 3.31 12.16
CA ASP A 43 4.18 4.23 11.93
C ASP A 43 3.03 3.96 12.96
N GLN A 44 3.43 3.58 14.20
CA GLN A 44 2.76 2.76 15.20
C GLN A 44 1.49 3.39 15.76
N GLN A 45 1.36 4.71 15.71
CA GLN A 45 0.17 5.39 16.19
C GLN A 45 -1.00 5.37 15.19
N GLY A 46 -0.74 5.23 13.88
CA GLY A 46 -1.77 4.95 12.87
C GLY A 46 -2.09 3.45 12.72
N ILE A 47 -1.10 2.62 13.02
CA ILE A 47 -1.06 1.17 12.75
C ILE A 47 -2.13 0.35 13.46
N ASN A 48 -2.50 0.62 14.71
CA ASN A 48 -3.45 -0.26 15.43
C ASN A 48 -4.87 -0.26 14.81
N SER A 49 -5.28 0.82 14.15
CA SER A 49 -6.59 0.89 13.47
C SER A 49 -6.50 0.48 11.99
N SER A 50 -5.38 0.81 11.34
CA SER A 50 -5.19 0.58 9.90
C SER A 50 -4.73 -0.84 9.57
N VAL A 51 -3.89 -1.46 10.41
CA VAL A 51 -3.58 -2.90 10.32
C VAL A 51 -4.83 -3.74 10.61
N GLY A 52 -5.76 -3.24 11.44
CA GLY A 52 -7.08 -3.83 11.63
C GLY A 52 -7.93 -3.81 10.35
N CYS A 53 -8.03 -2.66 9.66
CA CYS A 53 -8.73 -2.56 8.38
C CYS A 53 -8.06 -3.41 7.29
N LEU A 54 -6.73 -3.39 7.22
CA LEU A 54 -5.93 -4.15 6.25
C LEU A 54 -6.04 -5.67 6.49
N ARG A 55 -6.00 -6.13 7.76
CA ARG A 55 -6.27 -7.53 8.13
C ARG A 55 -7.71 -7.95 7.85
N CYS A 56 -8.70 -7.07 8.07
CA CYS A 56 -10.09 -7.35 7.74
C CYS A 56 -10.33 -7.47 6.23
N LEU A 57 -9.61 -6.70 5.41
CA LEU A 57 -9.75 -6.69 3.94
C LEU A 57 -9.00 -7.82 3.25
N LEU A 58 -7.80 -8.17 3.73
CA LEU A 58 -7.00 -9.28 3.21
C LEU A 58 -7.54 -10.66 3.61
N GLY A 59 -8.35 -10.75 4.67
CA GLY A 59 -8.80 -12.04 5.18
C GLY A 59 -7.60 -12.95 5.55
N PRO A 60 -7.77 -14.27 5.56
CA PRO A 60 -6.69 -15.20 5.89
C PRO A 60 -5.76 -15.45 4.68
N THR A 61 -5.47 -14.43 3.84
CA THR A 61 -4.38 -14.57 2.87
C THR A 61 -3.12 -14.89 3.66
N PRO A 62 -2.48 -16.06 3.40
CA PRO A 62 -1.24 -16.40 4.05
C PRO A 62 -0.23 -15.28 3.78
N ILE A 63 0.50 -14.87 4.81
CA ILE A 63 1.60 -13.91 4.68
C ILE A 63 2.64 -14.42 3.64
N ASP A 64 2.67 -15.73 3.39
CA ASP A 64 3.46 -16.43 2.36
C ASP A 64 2.90 -16.38 0.92
N ALA A 65 1.82 -15.65 0.66
CA ALA A 65 1.32 -15.49 -0.71
C ALA A 65 2.11 -14.46 -1.54
N SER A 66 3.05 -13.74 -0.95
CA SER A 66 3.90 -12.81 -1.69
C SER A 66 4.83 -13.57 -2.63
N ALA A 67 4.94 -13.08 -3.87
CA ALA A 67 5.99 -13.57 -4.76
C ALA A 67 7.35 -13.33 -4.08
N GLU A 68 8.24 -14.33 -4.17
CA GLU A 68 9.54 -14.31 -3.49
C GLU A 68 10.27 -13.00 -3.77
N GLY A 69 10.66 -12.29 -2.70
CA GLY A 69 11.39 -11.02 -2.79
C GLY A 69 10.54 -9.75 -2.93
N ILE A 70 9.24 -9.82 -3.23
CA ILE A 70 8.39 -8.62 -3.32
C ILE A 70 8.19 -7.97 -1.94
N THR A 71 8.04 -8.78 -0.90
CA THR A 71 7.88 -8.27 0.45
C THR A 71 9.15 -7.57 0.94
N GLU A 72 10.32 -8.17 0.69
CA GLU A 72 11.63 -7.59 1.01
C GLU A 72 11.89 -6.32 0.19
N PHE A 73 11.52 -6.32 -1.10
CA PHE A 73 11.61 -5.15 -1.96
C PHE A 73 10.77 -3.98 -1.43
N ILE A 74 9.52 -4.23 -1.04
CA ILE A 74 8.66 -3.16 -0.50
C ILE A 74 9.14 -2.71 0.88
N ALA A 75 9.64 -3.60 1.72
CA ALA A 75 10.25 -3.23 2.99
C ALA A 75 11.48 -2.32 2.78
N ALA A 76 12.29 -2.60 1.75
CA ALA A 76 13.44 -1.77 1.39
C ALA A 76 13.03 -0.35 0.94
N LEU A 77 11.82 -0.12 0.41
CA LEU A 77 11.34 1.24 0.13
C LEU A 77 11.30 2.10 1.41
N GLY A 78 11.16 1.48 2.59
CA GLY A 78 11.23 2.17 3.87
C GLY A 78 12.58 2.81 4.16
N THR A 79 13.68 2.24 3.65
CA THR A 79 15.01 2.86 3.78
C THR A 79 15.14 4.14 2.96
N ASP A 80 14.30 4.29 1.92
CA ASP A 80 14.24 5.47 1.05
C ASP A 80 13.20 6.50 1.53
N SER A 81 12.82 6.45 2.81
CA SER A 81 11.81 7.33 3.42
C SER A 81 10.42 7.24 2.77
N ILE A 82 10.11 6.14 2.08
CA ILE A 82 8.76 5.87 1.57
C ILE A 82 7.89 5.35 2.70
N THR A 83 6.78 6.05 2.93
CA THR A 83 5.78 5.66 3.93
C THR A 83 4.76 4.69 3.33
N ALA A 84 4.08 3.92 4.18
CA ALA A 84 2.97 3.07 3.75
C ALA A 84 1.84 3.87 3.09
N LEU A 85 1.60 5.13 3.49
CA LEU A 85 0.64 6.02 2.84
C LEU A 85 1.02 6.33 1.39
N MET A 86 2.29 6.65 1.13
CA MET A 86 2.79 6.90 -0.23
C MET A 86 2.70 5.64 -1.09
N ALA A 87 3.03 4.48 -0.51
CA ALA A 87 2.93 3.21 -1.22
C ALA A 87 1.47 2.82 -1.55
N LEU A 88 0.52 2.99 -0.62
CA LEU A 88 -0.90 2.74 -0.87
C LEU A 88 -1.47 3.69 -1.95
N ASP A 89 -1.10 4.96 -1.89
CA ASP A 89 -1.52 5.96 -2.89
C ASP A 89 -1.00 5.60 -4.30
N ALA A 90 0.29 5.25 -4.40
CA ALA A 90 0.89 4.78 -5.63
C ALA A 90 0.26 3.48 -6.17
N LEU A 91 -0.05 2.53 -5.29
CA LEU A 91 -0.69 1.26 -5.67
C LEU A 91 -2.12 1.48 -6.16
N CYS A 92 -2.86 2.41 -5.54
CA CYS A 92 -4.21 2.76 -5.99
C CYS A 92 -4.22 3.28 -7.43
N ILE A 93 -3.28 4.17 -7.77
CA ILE A 93 -3.08 4.67 -9.14
C ILE A 93 -2.72 3.51 -10.07
N ALA A 94 -1.77 2.67 -9.69
CA ALA A 94 -1.31 1.56 -10.52
C ALA A 94 -2.44 0.56 -10.85
N CYS A 95 -3.25 0.19 -9.85
CA CYS A 95 -4.42 -0.66 -10.04
C CYS A 95 -5.43 -0.01 -11.01
N TYR A 96 -5.71 1.29 -10.84
CA TYR A 96 -6.62 2.01 -11.73
C TYR A 96 -6.09 2.08 -13.16
N THR A 97 -4.80 2.36 -13.34
CA THR A 97 -4.14 2.38 -14.66
C THR A 97 -4.13 1.01 -15.34
N CYS A 98 -4.08 -0.08 -14.56
CA CYS A 98 -4.16 -1.45 -15.09
C CYS A 98 -5.61 -1.95 -15.28
N GLY A 99 -6.63 -1.14 -14.99
CA GLY A 99 -8.03 -1.55 -15.09
C GLY A 99 -8.52 -2.47 -13.96
N LEU A 100 -7.72 -2.65 -12.90
CA LEU A 100 -8.04 -3.45 -11.72
C LEU A 100 -8.90 -2.64 -10.73
N LEU A 101 -10.13 -2.31 -11.14
CA LEU A 101 -10.98 -1.35 -10.42
C LEU A 101 -11.35 -1.81 -9.01
N ASP A 102 -11.62 -3.10 -8.80
CA ASP A 102 -11.95 -3.64 -7.48
C ASP A 102 -10.76 -3.51 -6.52
N ALA A 103 -9.56 -3.86 -6.98
CA ALA A 103 -8.33 -3.68 -6.22
C ALA A 103 -8.05 -2.19 -5.95
N ALA A 104 -8.24 -1.31 -6.94
CA ALA A 104 -8.06 0.13 -6.77
C ALA A 104 -8.98 0.69 -5.67
N ASN A 105 -10.23 0.23 -5.62
CA ASN A 105 -11.20 0.62 -4.60
C ASN A 105 -10.79 0.13 -3.20
N ILE A 106 -10.34 -1.13 -3.07
CA ILE A 106 -9.87 -1.69 -1.80
C ILE A 106 -8.65 -0.92 -1.29
N VAL A 107 -7.66 -0.69 -2.15
CA VAL A 107 -6.44 0.06 -1.80
C VAL A 107 -6.78 1.50 -1.40
N TRP A 108 -7.73 2.13 -2.09
CA TRP A 108 -8.20 3.48 -1.76
C TRP A 108 -8.85 3.55 -0.38
N ILE A 109 -9.70 2.59 -0.03
CA ILE A 109 -10.32 2.51 1.30
C ILE A 109 -9.25 2.35 2.38
N SER A 110 -8.25 1.49 2.15
CA SER A 110 -7.11 1.31 3.05
C SER A 110 -6.29 2.60 3.22
N TYR A 111 -6.03 3.31 2.13
CA TYR A 111 -5.35 4.61 2.16
C TYR A 111 -6.13 5.64 3.00
N LEU A 112 -7.44 5.76 2.79
CA LEU A 112 -8.28 6.68 3.56
C LEU A 112 -8.31 6.34 5.05
N GLY A 113 -8.39 5.04 5.37
CA GLY A 113 -8.33 4.54 6.74
C GLY A 113 -7.02 4.93 7.42
N LEU A 114 -5.88 4.71 6.75
CA LEU A 114 -4.57 5.11 7.27
C LEU A 114 -4.46 6.64 7.42
N LYS A 115 -4.82 7.42 6.41
CA LYS A 115 -4.75 8.89 6.45
C LYS A 115 -5.58 9.51 7.58
N ALA A 116 -6.74 8.92 7.89
CA ALA A 116 -7.59 9.38 8.98
C ALA A 116 -6.96 9.16 10.36
N THR A 117 -6.19 8.09 10.52
CA THR A 117 -5.51 7.76 11.79
C THR A 117 -4.27 8.64 12.02
N THR A 118 -3.47 8.88 10.99
CA THR A 118 -2.28 9.76 11.07
C THR A 118 -2.66 11.19 11.46
N ARG A 119 -3.81 11.69 10.99
CA ARG A 119 -4.34 13.02 11.39
C ARG A 119 -4.79 13.11 12.84
N ARG A 120 -5.15 11.99 13.49
CA ARG A 120 -5.58 11.97 14.89
C ARG A 120 -4.41 11.92 15.88
N SER A 121 -3.26 11.37 15.46
CA SER A 121 -2.04 11.29 16.26
C SER A 121 -1.29 12.64 16.37
N ALA A 122 -1.50 13.55 15.42
CA ALA A 122 -0.85 14.87 15.39
C ALA A 122 -1.59 15.97 16.19
N LYS A 123 -2.54 15.60 17.07
CA LYS A 123 -3.39 16.53 17.84
C LYS A 123 -3.31 16.21 19.33
#